data_AF-A0A4Y8C9Q8-F1
#
_entry.id   AF-A0A4Y8C9Q8-F1
#
_cell.length_a   1.000
_cell.length_b   1.000
_cell.length_c   1.000
_cell.angle_alpha   90.00
_cell.angle_beta   90.00
_cell.angle_gamma   90.00
#
_symmetry.space_group_name_H-M   'P 1'
#
loop_
_entity.id
_entity.type
_entity.pdbx_description
1 polymer ?
#
loop_
_entity_poly.entity_id
_entity_poly.type
_entity_poly.pdbx_seq_one_letter_code
_entity_poly.pdbx_strand_id
1 'polypeptide(L)'
;YGRFVAYKVLELDKNRATPALVENDGRDFVPTNKAVLFGHHFAAIAGAGPLVGPILAAQMGYLPSMLWILVGGVLAGAVHDFVVLFISTRRKGRSLGEMIKDEMGKFTGGVAMVAIFGIMLIIIAILAMVVVKALAESPWGLFT
;
A
#
# COMPACT_ATOMS: atom_id res chain seq x y z
N TYR A 1 -3.86 -16.09 -11.45
CA TYR A 1 -2.49 -15.54 -11.40
C TYR A 1 -1.87 -15.59 -10.00
N GLY A 2 -2.58 -15.23 -8.92
CA GLY A 2 -2.01 -15.18 -7.56
C GLY A 2 -1.30 -16.46 -7.07
N ARG A 3 -1.83 -17.65 -7.36
CA ARG A 3 -1.17 -18.93 -7.00
C ARG A 3 0.18 -19.14 -7.71
N PHE A 4 0.32 -18.63 -8.94
CA PHE A 4 1.58 -18.67 -9.69
C PHE A 4 2.60 -17.74 -9.05
N VAL A 5 2.22 -16.51 -8.73
CA VAL A 5 3.09 -15.55 -8.04
C VAL A 5 3.53 -16.10 -6.67
N ALA A 6 2.58 -16.62 -5.90
CA ALA A 6 2.81 -17.17 -4.57
C ALA A 6 3.80 -18.34 -4.52
N TYR A 7 3.63 -19.33 -5.39
CA TYR A 7 4.40 -20.58 -5.30
C TYR A 7 5.55 -20.67 -6.30
N LYS A 8 5.51 -19.96 -7.43
CA LYS A 8 6.51 -20.06 -8.49
C LYS A 8 7.42 -18.83 -8.61
N VAL A 9 6.99 -17.66 -8.12
CA VAL A 9 7.81 -16.44 -8.12
C VAL A 9 8.37 -16.16 -6.73
N LEU A 10 7.52 -16.23 -5.70
CA LEU A 10 7.90 -15.92 -4.32
C LEU A 10 8.21 -17.16 -3.47
N GLU A 11 7.94 -18.37 -3.97
CA GLU A 11 8.22 -19.63 -3.27
C GLU A 11 7.79 -19.60 -1.78
N LEU A 12 6.50 -19.36 -1.55
CA LEU A 12 5.94 -19.33 -0.21
C LEU A 12 6.06 -20.69 0.49
N ASP A 13 6.82 -20.73 1.57
CA ASP A 13 6.96 -21.88 2.46
C ASP A 13 5.98 -21.77 3.64
N LYS A 14 5.15 -22.80 3.83
CA LYS A 14 4.18 -22.90 4.92
C LYS A 14 4.81 -23.25 6.27
N ASN A 15 6.03 -23.82 6.26
CA ASN A 15 6.73 -24.25 7.47
C ASN A 15 7.52 -23.10 8.12
N ARG A 16 7.63 -21.95 7.44
CA ARG A 16 8.37 -20.81 7.96
C ARG A 16 7.48 -19.91 8.80
N ALA A 17 7.79 -19.83 10.09
CA ALA A 17 7.10 -18.93 11.02
C ALA A 17 7.31 -17.46 10.61
N THR A 18 6.26 -16.64 10.72
CA THR A 18 6.32 -15.19 10.49
C THR A 18 7.08 -14.50 11.64
N PRO A 19 7.65 -13.30 11.42
CA PRO A 19 8.34 -12.56 12.48
C PRO A 19 7.50 -12.36 13.74
N ALA A 20 6.18 -12.21 13.58
CA ALA A 20 5.21 -12.12 14.67
C ALA A 20 5.18 -13.35 15.60
N LEU A 21 5.54 -14.53 15.09
CA LEU A 21 5.61 -15.78 15.87
C LEU A 21 7.02 -16.04 16.43
N VAL A 22 8.06 -15.49 15.79
CA VAL A 22 9.47 -15.74 16.16
C VAL A 22 9.96 -14.80 17.25
N GLU A 23 9.66 -13.50 17.17
CA GLU A 23 10.15 -12.50 18.12
C GLU A 23 9.15 -12.24 19.26
N ASN A 24 7.83 -12.38 18.98
CA ASN A 24 6.70 -12.33 19.92
C ASN A 24 6.92 -11.44 21.18
N ASP A 25 7.23 -10.16 20.97
CA ASP A 25 7.65 -9.24 22.03
C ASP A 25 6.48 -8.55 22.75
N GLY A 26 5.24 -8.80 22.32
CA GLY A 26 4.04 -8.18 22.90
C GLY A 26 3.84 -6.70 22.56
N ARG A 27 4.72 -6.09 21.75
CA ARG A 27 4.64 -4.69 21.31
C ARG A 27 4.69 -4.54 19.79
N ASP A 28 5.84 -4.84 19.18
CA ASP A 28 6.05 -4.68 17.74
C ASP A 28 5.72 -5.97 16.97
N PHE A 29 5.80 -7.12 17.62
CA PHE A 29 5.53 -8.45 17.08
C PHE A 29 4.49 -9.17 17.92
N VAL A 30 3.21 -9.06 17.54
CA VAL A 30 2.10 -9.74 18.21
C VAL A 30 1.35 -10.65 17.24
N PRO A 31 1.18 -11.95 17.55
CA PRO A 31 0.36 -12.87 16.76
C PRO A 31 -1.08 -12.36 16.69
N THR A 32 -1.47 -11.84 15.53
CA THR A 32 -2.80 -11.25 15.31
C THR A 32 -3.62 -12.12 14.36
N ASN A 33 -4.94 -12.12 14.53
CA ASN A 33 -5.85 -12.83 13.63
C ASN A 33 -5.72 -12.28 12.19
N LYS A 34 -5.63 -13.19 11.22
CA LYS A 34 -5.53 -12.88 9.79
C LYS A 34 -6.64 -11.96 9.29
N ALA A 35 -7.86 -12.09 9.82
CA ALA A 35 -8.98 -11.23 9.43
C ALA A 35 -8.77 -9.77 9.86
N VAL A 36 -8.17 -9.55 11.03
CA VAL A 36 -7.87 -8.21 11.54
C VAL A 36 -6.73 -7.58 10.74
N LEU A 37 -5.68 -8.35 10.45
CA LEU A 37 -4.56 -7.89 9.61
C LEU A 37 -5.03 -7.53 8.20
N PHE A 38 -5.90 -8.36 7.62
CA PHE A 38 -6.53 -8.07 6.32
C PHE A 38 -7.34 -6.77 6.38
N GLY A 39 -8.12 -6.54 7.44
CA GLY A 39 -8.89 -5.30 7.62
C GLY A 39 -8.01 -4.05 7.66
N HIS A 40 -6.90 -4.09 8.41
CA HIS A 40 -5.95 -2.96 8.48
C HIS A 40 -5.31 -2.68 7.12
N HIS A 41 -4.87 -3.74 6.43
CA HIS A 41 -4.25 -3.64 5.12
C HIS A 41 -5.22 -3.14 4.06
N PHE A 42 -6.46 -3.66 4.09
CA PHE A 42 -7.53 -3.22 3.21
C PHE A 42 -7.87 -1.74 3.44
N ALA A 43 -8.01 -1.32 4.70
CA ALA A 43 -8.28 0.09 5.04
C ALA A 43 -7.18 1.03 4.54
N ALA A 44 -5.90 0.61 4.64
CA ALA A 44 -4.77 1.40 4.17
C ALA A 44 -4.78 1.65 2.65
N ILE A 45 -5.24 0.67 1.85
CA ILE A 45 -5.29 0.78 0.38
C ILE A 45 -6.61 1.38 -0.11
N ALA A 46 -7.72 1.04 0.55
CA ALA A 46 -9.07 1.39 0.11
C ALA A 46 -9.33 2.91 0.11
N GLY A 47 -8.57 3.71 0.86
CA GLY A 47 -8.78 5.17 0.92
C GLY A 47 -8.59 5.88 -0.43
N ALA A 48 -7.58 5.50 -1.22
CA ALA A 48 -7.26 6.21 -2.47
C ALA A 48 -8.22 5.86 -3.63
N GLY A 49 -8.76 4.64 -3.65
CA GLY A 49 -9.58 4.13 -4.75
C GLY A 49 -10.85 4.95 -5.03
N PRO A 50 -11.73 5.17 -4.04
CA PRO A 50 -12.95 5.97 -4.18
C PRO A 50 -12.69 7.45 -4.48
N LEU A 51 -11.54 8.00 -4.04
CA LEU A 51 -11.17 9.39 -4.28
C LEU A 51 -10.70 9.63 -5.72
N VAL A 52 -9.88 8.73 -6.26
CA VAL A 52 -9.27 8.91 -7.59
C VAL A 52 -10.11 8.26 -8.71
N GLY A 53 -10.91 7.25 -8.39
CA GLY A 53 -11.75 6.51 -9.33
C GLY A 53 -12.71 7.39 -10.17
N PRO A 54 -13.51 8.27 -9.54
CA PRO A 54 -14.43 9.16 -10.28
C PRO A 54 -13.70 10.15 -11.20
N ILE A 55 -12.54 10.66 -10.78
CA ILE A 55 -11.72 11.59 -11.57
C ILE A 55 -11.18 10.89 -12.82
N LEU A 56 -10.64 9.68 -12.66
CA LEU A 56 -10.19 8.87 -13.79
C LEU A 56 -11.35 8.53 -14.72
N ALA A 57 -12.52 8.17 -14.18
CA ALA A 57 -13.72 7.90 -14.99
C ALA A 57 -14.20 9.12 -15.78
N ALA A 58 -14.09 10.32 -15.21
CA ALA A 58 -14.46 11.58 -15.88
C ALA A 58 -13.44 12.00 -16.97
N GLN A 59 -12.15 11.77 -16.75
CA GLN A 59 -11.09 12.19 -17.69
C GLN A 59 -10.91 11.22 -18.86
N MET A 60 -10.90 9.91 -18.60
CA MET A 60 -10.64 8.91 -19.63
C MET A 60 -11.93 8.30 -20.19
N GLY A 61 -13.07 8.48 -19.53
CA GLY A 61 -14.34 7.85 -19.86
C GLY A 61 -14.52 6.50 -19.17
N TYR A 62 -15.76 5.99 -19.16
CA TYR A 62 -16.15 4.81 -18.37
C TYR A 62 -15.41 3.53 -18.77
N LEU A 63 -15.35 3.22 -20.07
CA LEU A 63 -14.78 1.97 -20.58
C LEU A 63 -13.26 1.83 -20.31
N PRO A 64 -12.40 2.81 -20.68
CA PRO A 64 -10.96 2.69 -20.43
C PRO A 64 -10.60 2.78 -18.94
N SER A 65 -11.31 3.59 -18.15
CA SER A 65 -11.08 3.65 -16.70
C SER A 65 -11.46 2.34 -16.00
N MET A 66 -12.57 1.71 -16.42
CA MET A 66 -12.95 0.40 -15.89
C MET A 66 -11.93 -0.68 -16.26
N LEU A 67 -11.46 -0.71 -17.51
CA LEU A 67 -10.41 -1.64 -17.93
C LEU A 67 -9.10 -1.40 -17.16
N TRP A 68 -8.72 -0.14 -16.95
CA TRP A 68 -7.50 0.18 -16.19
C TRP A 68 -7.59 -0.24 -14.72
N ILE A 69 -8.72 0.01 -14.06
CA ILE A 69 -8.91 -0.41 -12.66
C ILE A 69 -8.90 -1.94 -12.56
N LEU A 70 -9.59 -2.64 -13.48
CA LEU A 70 -9.65 -4.10 -13.48
C LEU A 70 -8.31 -4.74 -13.81
N VAL A 71 -7.61 -4.27 -14.84
CA VAL A 71 -6.36 -4.88 -15.30
C VAL A 71 -5.18 -4.36 -14.50
N GLY A 72 -5.04 -3.04 -14.40
CA GLY A 72 -3.94 -2.39 -13.70
C GLY A 72 -4.00 -2.63 -12.19
N GLY A 73 -5.18 -2.52 -11.57
CA GLY A 73 -5.33 -2.79 -10.13
C GLY A 73 -5.00 -4.24 -9.77
N VAL A 74 -5.48 -5.20 -10.57
CA VAL A 74 -5.29 -6.63 -10.31
C VAL A 74 -3.87 -7.10 -10.65
N LEU A 75 -3.29 -6.65 -11.77
CA LEU A 75 -1.98 -7.13 -12.22
C LEU A 75 -0.82 -6.30 -11.70
N ALA A 76 -0.93 -4.98 -11.68
CA ALA A 76 0.14 -4.12 -11.18
C ALA A 76 -0.01 -3.90 -9.66
N GLY A 77 -1.19 -3.48 -9.22
CA GLY A 77 -1.45 -3.15 -7.81
C GLY A 77 -1.31 -4.35 -6.89
N ALA A 78 -2.11 -5.39 -7.10
CA ALA A 78 -2.13 -6.56 -6.21
C ALA A 78 -0.80 -7.34 -6.23
N VAL A 79 -0.11 -7.40 -7.36
CA VAL A 79 1.22 -8.06 -7.44
C VAL A 79 2.27 -7.22 -6.73
N HIS A 80 2.31 -5.90 -6.97
CA HIS A 80 3.26 -5.00 -6.30
C HIS A 80 3.11 -5.08 -4.79
N ASP A 81 1.89 -4.95 -4.29
CA ASP A 81 1.57 -4.98 -2.87
C ASP A 81 1.92 -6.34 -2.22
N PHE A 82 1.62 -7.44 -2.90
CA PHE A 82 1.99 -8.78 -2.46
C PHE A 82 3.52 -8.99 -2.40
N VAL A 83 4.26 -8.47 -3.38
CA VAL A 83 5.73 -8.55 -3.41
C VAL A 83 6.35 -7.70 -2.29
N VAL A 84 5.86 -6.48 -2.09
CA VAL A 84 6.36 -5.58 -1.04
C VAL A 84 6.11 -6.16 0.36
N LEU A 85 4.90 -6.66 0.61
CA LEU A 85 4.56 -7.31 1.87
C LEU A 85 5.42 -8.56 2.11
N PHE A 86 5.63 -9.36 1.07
CA PHE A 86 6.47 -10.56 1.16
C PHE A 86 7.94 -10.21 1.48
N ILE A 87 8.51 -9.20 0.84
CA ILE A 87 9.90 -8.78 1.11
C ILE A 87 10.00 -8.21 2.53
N SER A 88 9.04 -7.37 2.96
CA SER A 88 9.04 -6.80 4.31
C SER A 88 8.92 -7.89 5.39
N THR A 89 8.02 -8.87 5.24
CA THR A 89 7.91 -10.00 6.18
C THR A 89 9.19 -10.83 6.26
N ARG A 90 9.94 -10.99 5.16
CA ARG A 90 11.25 -11.67 5.17
C ARG A 90 12.35 -10.87 5.88
N ARG A 91 12.23 -9.55 5.98
CA ARG A 91 13.16 -8.66 6.69
C ARG A 91 12.61 -8.17 8.03
N LYS A 92 11.95 -9.06 8.77
CA LYS A 92 11.40 -8.78 10.11
C LYS A 92 10.37 -7.61 10.15
N GLY A 93 9.61 -7.40 9.07
CA GLY A 93 8.58 -6.35 9.04
C GLY A 93 9.12 -4.92 8.94
N ARG A 94 10.41 -4.75 8.59
CA ARG A 94 11.02 -3.43 8.44
C ARG A 94 10.39 -2.61 7.31
N SER A 95 10.48 -1.29 7.44
CA SER A 95 10.03 -0.37 6.40
C SER A 95 10.96 -0.40 5.18
N LEU A 96 10.46 -0.04 4.00
CA LEU A 96 11.28 0.02 2.77
C LEU A 96 12.49 0.97 2.92
N GLY A 97 12.34 2.09 3.63
CA GLY A 97 13.45 3.01 3.89
C GLY A 97 14.56 2.40 4.73
N GLU A 98 14.20 1.60 5.75
CA GLU A 98 15.17 0.84 6.54
C GLU A 98 15.82 -0.28 5.73
N MET A 99 15.07 -0.96 4.87
CA MET A 99 15.65 -1.97 3.97
C MET A 99 16.69 -1.38 3.02
N ILE A 100 16.44 -0.19 2.46
CA ILE A 100 17.40 0.52 1.61
C ILE A 100 18.65 0.90 2.41
N LYS A 101 18.48 1.31 3.67
CA LYS A 101 19.60 1.64 4.57
C LYS A 101 20.51 0.45 4.85
N ASP A 102 19.94 -0.74 5.01
CA ASP A 102 20.68 -1.97 5.27
C ASP A 102 21.49 -2.42 4.04
N GLU A 103 20.97 -2.25 2.83
CA GLU A 103 21.62 -2.70 1.58
C GLU A 103 22.58 -1.67 0.97
N MET A 104 22.20 -0.39 0.96
CA MET A 104 22.92 0.68 0.24
C MET A 104 23.73 1.61 1.17
N GLY A 105 23.72 1.33 2.47
CA GLY A 105 24.46 2.08 3.49
C GLY A 105 23.69 3.27 4.08
N LYS A 106 24.26 3.83 5.16
CA LYS A 106 23.60 4.84 6.01
C LYS A 106 23.24 6.14 5.28
N PHE A 107 24.07 6.58 4.33
CA PHE A 107 23.84 7.81 3.58
C PHE A 107 22.67 7.67 2.61
N THR A 108 22.71 6.65 1.75
CA THR A 108 21.64 6.35 0.79
C THR A 108 20.32 6.03 1.48
N GLY A 109 20.36 5.28 2.60
CA GLY A 109 19.18 5.04 3.41
C GLY A 109 18.58 6.30 4.03
N GLY A 110 19.41 7.24 4.49
CA GLY A 110 18.95 8.53 5.01
C GLY A 110 18.25 9.37 3.93
N VAL A 111 18.85 9.46 2.74
CA VAL A 111 18.24 10.16 1.59
C VAL A 111 16.93 9.48 1.17
N ALA A 112 16.90 8.15 1.11
CA ALA A 112 15.70 7.40 0.75
C ALA A 112 14.56 7.62 1.75
N MET A 113 14.84 7.65 3.05
CA MET A 113 13.85 7.94 4.09
C MET A 113 13.23 9.34 3.92
N VAL A 114 14.06 10.35 3.67
CA VAL A 114 13.58 11.73 3.42
C VAL A 114 12.77 11.79 2.13
N ALA A 115 13.21 11.11 1.06
CA ALA A 115 12.49 11.06 -0.20
C ALA A 115 11.12 10.39 -0.05
N ILE A 116 11.05 9.24 0.64
CA ILE A 116 9.78 8.54 0.92
C ILE A 116 8.85 9.43 1.74
N PHE A 117 9.37 10.12 2.76
CA PHE A 117 8.59 11.07 3.55
C PHE A 117 8.05 12.23 2.70
N GLY A 118 8.89 12.81 1.83
CA GLY A 118 8.48 13.86 0.90
C GLY A 118 7.39 13.42 -0.07
N ILE A 119 7.52 12.22 -0.65
CA ILE A 119 6.50 11.64 -1.54
C ILE A 119 5.19 11.43 -0.77
N MET A 120 5.25 10.95 0.49
CA MET A 120 4.06 10.76 1.33
C MET A 120 3.33 12.09 1.57
N LEU A 121 4.07 13.17 1.86
CA LEU A 121 3.48 14.51 2.02
C LEU A 121 2.82 15.00 0.73
N ILE A 122 3.46 14.79 -0.43
CA ILE A 122 2.89 15.18 -1.72
C ILE A 122 1.59 14.42 -1.99
N ILE A 123 1.55 13.11 -1.72
CA ILE A 123 0.34 12.30 -1.89
C ILE A 123 -0.79 12.81 -0.98
N ILE A 124 -0.51 13.05 0.30
CA ILE A 124 -1.51 13.59 1.24
C ILE A 124 -2.01 14.96 0.77
N ALA A 125 -1.11 15.84 0.31
CA ALA A 125 -1.47 17.16 -0.19
C ALA A 125 -2.37 17.09 -1.43
N ILE A 126 -2.07 16.19 -2.37
CA ILE A 126 -2.90 15.96 -3.57
C ILE A 126 -4.27 15.41 -3.18
N LEU A 127 -4.32 14.41 -2.28
CA LEU A 127 -5.58 13.85 -1.81
C LEU A 127 -6.43 14.91 -1.07
N ALA A 128 -5.80 15.73 -0.23
CA ALA A 128 -6.48 16.85 0.43
C ALA A 128 -7.04 17.86 -0.58
N MET A 129 -6.27 18.19 -1.62
CA MET A 129 -6.75 19.07 -2.70
C MET A 129 -7.96 18.48 -3.44
N VAL A 130 -7.95 17.18 -3.72
CA VAL A 130 -9.09 16.47 -4.34
C VAL A 130 -10.33 16.56 -3.46
N VAL A 131 -10.19 16.33 -2.15
CA VAL A 131 -11.30 16.43 -1.20
C VAL A 131 -11.84 17.86 -1.12
N VAL A 132 -10.96 18.87 -1.05
CA VAL A 132 -11.37 20.28 -1.02
C VAL A 132 -12.15 20.67 -2.27
N LYS A 133 -11.70 20.25 -3.46
CA LYS A 133 -12.43 20.52 -4.71
C LYS A 133 -13.77 19.79 -4.76
N ALA A 134 -13.81 18.53 -4.34
CA ALA A 134 -15.04 17.74 -4.29
C ALA A 134 -16.08 18.36 -3.32
N LEU A 135 -15.63 18.94 -2.20
CA LEU A 135 -16.49 19.64 -1.26
C LEU A 135 -16.91 21.03 -1.75
N ALA A 136 -16.03 21.75 -2.44
CA ALA A 136 -16.32 23.08 -2.99
C ALA A 136 -17.39 23.06 -4.10
N GLU A 137 -17.44 21.98 -4.89
CA GLU A 137 -18.47 21.77 -5.93
C GLU A 137 -19.73 21.07 -5.41
N SER A 138 -19.72 20.59 -4.15
CA SER A 138 -20.85 19.89 -3.55
C SER A 138 -21.82 20.86 -2.85
N PRO A 139 -23.14 20.80 -3.14
CA PRO A 139 -24.16 21.58 -2.43
C PRO A 139 -24.23 21.30 -0.92
N TRP A 140 -23.63 20.20 -0.47
CA TRP A 140 -23.57 19.79 0.95
C TRP A 140 -22.41 20.42 1.73
N GLY A 141 -21.47 21.11 1.06
CA GLY A 141 -20.35 21.80 1.71
C GLY A 141 -20.75 23.08 2.48
N LEU A 142 -22.01 23.50 2.36
CA LEU A 142 -22.58 24.72 2.95
C LEU A 142 -23.37 24.48 4.25
N PHE A 143 -23.41 23.26 4.78
CA PHE A 143 -23.94 23.01 6.11
C PHE A 143 -22.86 23.20 7.18
N THR A 144 -22.54 24.46 7.44
CA THR A 144 -22.11 24.94 8.76
C THR A 144 -23.30 25.55 9.49
#